data_AF-A0A8S3JE82-F1
#
_entry.id   AF-A0A8S3JE82-F1
#
_cell.length_a   1.000
_cell.length_b   1.000
_cell.length_c   1.000
_cell.angle_alpha   90.00
_cell.angle_beta   90.00
_cell.angle_gamma   90.00
#
_symmetry.space_group_name_H-M   'P 1'
#
loop_
_entity.id
_entity.type
_entity.pdbx_description
1 polymer ?
#
loop_
_entity_poly.entity_id
_entity_poly.type
_entity_poly.pdbx_seq_one_letter_code
_entity_poly.pdbx_strand_id
1 'polypeptide(L)'
;YNVIFTQGPVFVLDKFEGLKPARIVFGAEDKCWPDENLQYDYPMVGSNEKRFLNSAGFMGYASDIYEMITSQDDIKDEQIFFTKVFLDESSRNKWSIVLDKRADVFMNLNGAINELQLPANGDDVYVHNSWTDSIPTVIQGNGSAQKSLNYLSNYIARTWSTNEGCLQCKESLFDVTQIDDV
;
A
#
# COMPACT_ATOMS: atom_id res chain seq x y z
N TYR A 1 -13.19 5.81 1.47
CA TYR A 1 -11.72 5.76 1.52
C TYR A 1 -11.28 4.38 1.94
N ASN A 2 -10.16 3.88 1.41
CA ASN A 2 -9.78 2.47 1.45
C ASN A 2 -8.27 2.27 1.68
N VAL A 3 -7.65 3.10 2.53
CA VAL A 3 -6.22 3.02 2.86
C VAL A 3 -6.03 3.09 4.38
N ILE A 4 -5.11 2.27 4.90
CA ILE A 4 -4.70 2.26 6.32
C ILE A 4 -3.18 2.29 6.38
N PHE A 5 -2.63 3.20 7.20
CA PHE A 5 -1.23 3.16 7.61
C PHE A 5 -1.11 2.29 8.86
N THR A 6 -0.26 1.26 8.80
CA THR A 6 -0.04 0.35 9.91
C THR A 6 1.14 0.76 10.79
N GLN A 7 1.95 1.70 10.30
CA GLN A 7 3.18 2.17 10.95
C GLN A 7 3.33 3.69 10.80
N GLY A 8 4.18 4.27 11.66
CA GLY A 8 4.51 5.70 11.62
C GLY A 8 5.38 6.09 10.42
N PRO A 9 5.50 7.40 10.13
CA PRO A 9 6.19 7.91 8.94
C PRO A 9 7.67 7.52 8.86
N VAL A 10 8.36 7.36 10.00
CA VAL A 10 9.77 6.92 10.04
C VAL A 10 9.93 5.53 9.42
N PHE A 11 9.06 4.58 9.78
CA PHE A 11 9.13 3.22 9.23
C PHE A 11 8.76 3.16 7.74
N VAL A 12 7.79 3.97 7.31
CA VAL A 12 7.44 4.11 5.88
C VAL A 12 8.65 4.61 5.10
N LEU A 13 9.36 5.61 5.62
CA LEU A 13 10.58 6.15 5.02
C LEU A 13 11.71 5.12 5.02
N ASP A 14 11.93 4.38 6.11
CA ASP A 14 12.96 3.34 6.16
C ASP A 14 12.73 2.25 5.10
N LYS A 15 11.47 1.84 4.88
CA LYS A 15 11.11 0.90 3.81
C LYS A 15 11.38 1.46 2.42
N PHE A 16 11.06 2.73 2.18
CA PHE A 16 11.39 3.41 0.92
C PHE A 16 12.90 3.51 0.68
N GLU A 17 13.67 3.88 1.70
CA GLU A 17 15.12 3.99 1.62
C GLU A 17 15.79 2.62 1.37
N GLY A 18 15.16 1.54 1.85
CA GLY A 18 15.56 0.15 1.55
C GLY A 18 15.40 -0.25 0.08
N LEU A 19 14.62 0.50 -0.72
CA LEU A 19 14.40 0.27 -2.15
C LEU A 19 15.36 1.06 -3.05
N LYS A 20 16.40 1.68 -2.47
CA LYS A 20 17.46 2.33 -3.25
C LYS A 20 18.07 1.38 -4.30
N PRO A 21 18.43 1.89 -5.49
CA PRO A 21 18.57 3.30 -5.85
C PRO A 21 17.28 3.96 -6.38
N ALA A 22 16.10 3.39 -6.11
CA ALA A 22 14.83 3.98 -6.56
C ALA A 22 14.66 5.44 -6.14
N ARG A 23 14.07 6.24 -7.03
CA ARG A 23 13.65 7.61 -6.74
C ARG A 23 12.13 7.76 -6.67
N ILE A 24 11.41 6.89 -7.37
CA ILE A 24 9.97 6.72 -7.28
C ILE A 24 9.65 5.23 -7.14
N VAL A 25 8.80 4.90 -6.18
CA VAL A 25 8.32 3.54 -5.91
C VAL A 25 6.80 3.55 -6.07
N PHE A 26 6.29 2.70 -6.96
CA PHE A 26 4.86 2.41 -7.06
C PHE A 26 4.52 1.13 -6.31
N GLY A 27 3.32 1.06 -5.75
CA GLY A 27 2.75 -0.21 -5.32
C GLY A 27 2.65 -1.20 -6.47
N ALA A 28 2.73 -2.49 -6.15
CA ALA A 28 2.61 -3.56 -7.13
C ALA A 28 1.40 -4.45 -6.82
N GLU A 29 0.86 -5.10 -7.85
CA GLU A 29 -0.20 -6.09 -7.74
C GLU A 29 0.00 -7.26 -8.72
N ASP A 30 -0.82 -8.30 -8.56
CA ASP A 30 -0.74 -9.54 -9.34
C ASP A 30 -1.52 -9.47 -10.65
N LYS A 31 -2.36 -8.44 -10.82
CA LYS A 31 -3.18 -8.26 -12.02
C LYS A 31 -2.69 -7.10 -12.90
N CYS A 32 -2.47 -7.38 -14.18
CA CYS A 32 -2.29 -6.33 -15.18
C CYS A 32 -3.65 -5.71 -15.50
N TRP A 33 -3.85 -4.45 -15.13
CA TRP A 33 -5.12 -3.74 -15.32
C TRP A 33 -4.87 -2.29 -15.74
N PRO A 34 -5.73 -1.68 -16.59
CA PRO A 34 -6.89 -2.27 -17.25
C PRO A 34 -6.61 -3.03 -18.55
N ASP A 35 -5.45 -2.82 -19.18
CA ASP A 35 -5.08 -3.51 -20.43
C ASP A 35 -4.16 -4.70 -20.14
N GLU A 36 -4.71 -5.90 -20.23
CA GLU A 36 -3.99 -7.15 -19.99
C GLU A 36 -2.89 -7.42 -21.02
N ASN A 37 -2.92 -6.78 -22.20
CA ASN A 37 -1.87 -6.98 -23.21
C ASN A 37 -0.55 -6.33 -22.80
N LEU A 38 -0.58 -5.30 -21.96
CA LEU A 38 0.63 -4.65 -21.46
C LEU A 38 1.51 -5.60 -20.62
N GLN A 39 0.96 -6.74 -20.16
CA GLN A 39 1.72 -7.74 -19.41
C GLN A 39 2.95 -8.27 -20.15
N TYR A 40 2.96 -8.21 -21.48
CA TYR A 40 4.09 -8.67 -22.29
C TYR A 40 5.27 -7.68 -22.27
N ASP A 41 5.01 -6.41 -21.95
CA ASP A 41 6.02 -5.35 -21.88
C ASP A 41 6.63 -5.21 -20.47
N TYR A 42 5.94 -5.71 -19.45
CA TYR A 42 6.45 -5.69 -18.08
C TYR A 42 7.70 -6.58 -17.94
N PRO A 43 8.75 -6.12 -17.23
CA PRO A 43 9.86 -7.00 -16.84
C PRO A 43 9.37 -8.25 -16.11
N MET A 44 10.08 -9.36 -16.28
CA MET A 44 9.83 -10.56 -15.48
C MET A 44 10.28 -10.33 -14.04
N VAL A 45 9.58 -10.97 -13.09
CA VAL A 45 9.83 -10.89 -11.65
C VAL A 45 9.94 -12.31 -11.08
N GLY A 46 10.42 -12.43 -9.84
CA GLY A 46 10.45 -13.71 -9.14
C GLY A 46 9.06 -14.33 -8.99
N SER A 47 8.99 -15.65 -8.79
CA SER A 47 7.71 -16.34 -8.60
C SER A 47 6.94 -15.88 -7.37
N ASN A 48 7.62 -15.29 -6.39
CA ASN A 48 7.07 -14.74 -5.15
C ASN A 48 7.03 -13.21 -5.16
N GLU A 49 6.92 -12.58 -6.34
CA GLU A 49 6.93 -11.13 -6.52
C GLU A 49 5.71 -10.66 -7.31
N LYS A 50 5.20 -9.49 -6.93
CA LYS A 50 4.11 -8.78 -7.63
C LYS A 50 4.68 -8.09 -8.86
N ARG A 51 4.03 -8.25 -10.01
CA ARG A 51 4.62 -7.88 -11.31
C ARG A 51 4.12 -6.55 -11.86
N PHE A 52 2.88 -6.18 -11.59
CA PHE A 52 2.22 -5.09 -12.30
C PHE A 52 2.07 -3.87 -11.42
N LEU A 53 2.16 -2.68 -12.01
CA LEU A 53 2.01 -1.41 -11.29
C LEU A 53 0.59 -1.28 -10.73
N ASN A 54 0.46 -0.69 -9.55
CA ASN A 54 -0.80 -0.15 -9.03
C ASN A 54 -0.61 1.33 -8.74
N SER A 55 -1.46 2.18 -9.33
CA SER A 55 -1.38 3.64 -9.25
C SER A 55 -1.89 4.23 -7.93
N ALA A 56 -2.57 3.43 -7.12
CA ALA A 56 -3.33 3.92 -5.99
C ALA A 56 -2.46 4.22 -4.75
N GLY A 57 -1.18 3.82 -4.78
CA GLY A 57 -0.15 4.19 -3.82
C GLY A 57 1.22 4.25 -4.48
N PHE A 58 1.88 5.41 -4.36
CA PHE A 58 3.27 5.59 -4.77
C PHE A 58 3.95 6.65 -3.89
N MET A 59 5.27 6.60 -3.83
CA MET A 59 6.08 7.58 -3.10
C MET A 59 7.42 7.80 -3.78
N GLY A 60 8.04 8.94 -3.52
CA GLY A 60 9.27 9.33 -4.20
C GLY A 60 9.69 10.75 -3.86
N TYR A 61 10.81 11.19 -4.41
CA TYR A 61 11.26 12.56 -4.26
C TYR A 61 10.32 13.52 -4.98
N ALA A 62 9.95 14.62 -4.31
CA ALA A 62 8.96 15.56 -4.80
C ALA A 62 9.30 16.12 -6.20
N SER A 63 10.58 16.39 -6.48
CA SER A 63 11.02 16.89 -7.80
C SER A 63 10.75 15.89 -8.93
N ASP A 64 11.00 14.61 -8.69
CA ASP A 64 10.83 13.57 -9.72
C ASP A 64 9.35 13.24 -9.93
N ILE A 65 8.58 13.18 -8.83
CA ILE A 65 7.12 13.02 -8.93
C ILE A 65 6.52 14.18 -9.72
N TYR A 66 6.89 15.41 -9.38
CA TYR A 66 6.38 16.60 -10.06
C TYR A 66 6.71 16.56 -11.55
N GLU A 67 7.98 16.33 -11.92
CA GLU A 67 8.39 16.26 -13.32
C GLU A 67 7.64 15.14 -14.08
N MET A 68 7.46 13.98 -13.46
CA MET A 68 6.74 12.84 -14.02
C MET A 68 5.27 13.18 -14.29
N ILE A 69 4.53 13.69 -13.29
CA ILE A 69 3.09 13.96 -13.45
C ILE A 69 2.81 15.15 -14.37
N THR A 70 3.75 16.09 -14.51
CA THR A 70 3.63 17.22 -15.44
C THR A 70 4.16 16.92 -16.85
N SER A 71 4.59 15.68 -17.11
CA SER A 71 5.11 15.29 -18.43
C SER A 71 4.03 15.15 -19.51
N GLN A 72 2.76 15.12 -19.11
CA GLN A 72 1.59 15.11 -19.99
C GLN A 72 0.53 16.09 -19.48
N ASP A 73 -0.14 16.77 -20.41
CA ASP A 73 -1.10 17.83 -20.07
C ASP A 73 -2.46 17.30 -19.57
N ASP A 74 -2.85 16.06 -19.93
CA ASP A 74 -4.17 15.50 -19.62
C ASP A 74 -4.09 14.01 -19.25
N ILE A 75 -4.08 13.73 -17.94
CA ILE A 75 -4.10 12.37 -17.38
C ILE A 75 -5.56 11.94 -17.20
N LYS A 76 -6.07 11.14 -18.15
CA LYS A 76 -7.46 10.64 -18.11
C LYS A 76 -7.67 9.42 -17.22
N ASP A 77 -6.65 8.58 -17.12
CA ASP A 77 -6.63 7.36 -16.33
C ASP A 77 -5.24 7.24 -15.73
N GLU A 78 -5.16 7.43 -14.41
CA GLU A 78 -3.91 7.44 -13.65
C GLU A 78 -3.18 6.09 -13.77
N GLN A 79 -3.91 4.98 -13.72
CA GLN A 79 -3.35 3.64 -13.82
C GLN A 79 -2.68 3.43 -15.18
N ILE A 80 -3.36 3.76 -16.28
CA ILE A 80 -2.81 3.63 -17.62
C ILE A 80 -1.65 4.60 -17.83
N PHE A 81 -1.75 5.82 -17.33
CA PHE A 81 -0.68 6.82 -17.42
C PHE A 81 0.61 6.31 -16.75
N PHE A 82 0.54 5.95 -15.46
CA PHE A 82 1.71 5.47 -14.74
C PHE A 82 2.24 4.14 -15.26
N THR A 83 1.36 3.25 -15.73
CA THR A 83 1.78 2.01 -16.40
C THR A 83 2.61 2.31 -17.64
N LYS A 84 2.15 3.22 -18.51
CA LYS A 84 2.90 3.58 -19.73
C LYS A 84 4.23 4.26 -19.41
N VAL A 85 4.24 5.15 -18.40
CA VAL A 85 5.47 5.77 -17.90
C VAL A 85 6.46 4.72 -17.38
N PHE A 86 5.98 3.72 -16.63
CA PHE A 86 6.81 2.65 -16.14
C PHE A 86 7.30 1.72 -17.25
N LEU A 87 6.48 1.43 -18.26
CA LEU A 87 6.85 0.52 -19.35
C LEU A 87 7.85 1.15 -20.33
N ASP A 88 7.76 2.46 -20.56
CA ASP A 88 8.76 3.20 -21.33
C ASP A 88 10.11 3.19 -20.60
N GLU A 89 11.09 2.49 -21.18
CA GLU A 89 12.40 2.29 -20.56
C GLU A 89 13.15 3.61 -20.32
N SER A 90 13.00 4.59 -21.22
CA SER A 90 13.61 5.91 -21.08
C SER A 90 13.08 6.64 -19.85
N SER A 91 11.75 6.72 -19.72
CA SER A 91 11.06 7.33 -18.58
C SER A 91 11.35 6.59 -17.26
N ARG A 92 11.26 5.25 -17.28
CA ARG A 92 11.57 4.40 -16.11
C ARG A 92 12.99 4.63 -15.61
N ASN A 93 13.97 4.71 -16.51
CA ASN A 93 15.36 4.94 -16.15
C ASN A 93 15.60 6.38 -15.70
N LYS A 94 15.01 7.37 -16.39
CA LYS A 94 15.13 8.81 -16.06
C LYS A 94 14.73 9.07 -14.61
N TRP A 95 13.58 8.57 -14.19
CA TRP A 95 13.06 8.77 -12.84
C TRP A 95 13.37 7.62 -11.88
N SER A 96 14.22 6.66 -12.29
CA SER A 96 14.60 5.49 -11.49
C SER A 96 13.39 4.85 -10.80
N ILE A 97 12.37 4.57 -11.60
CA ILE A 97 11.09 4.04 -11.13
C ILE A 97 11.22 2.55 -10.85
N VAL A 98 10.79 2.12 -9.67
CA VAL A 98 10.66 0.70 -9.32
C VAL A 98 9.25 0.38 -8.84
N LEU A 99 8.91 -0.91 -8.88
CA LEU A 99 7.70 -1.43 -8.26
C LEU A 99 8.06 -2.02 -6.89
N ASP A 100 7.21 -1.83 -5.90
CA ASP A 100 7.26 -2.51 -4.61
C ASP A 100 6.79 -3.97 -4.74
N LYS A 101 7.61 -4.76 -5.43
CA LYS A 101 7.29 -6.14 -5.84
C LYS A 101 7.03 -7.08 -4.65
N ARG A 102 7.57 -6.76 -3.48
CA ARG A 102 7.40 -7.54 -2.25
C ARG A 102 6.30 -7.00 -1.35
N ALA A 103 5.60 -5.93 -1.74
CA ALA A 103 4.64 -5.24 -0.88
C ALA A 103 5.26 -4.87 0.49
N ASP A 104 6.50 -4.38 0.49
CA ASP A 104 7.21 -3.93 1.69
C ASP A 104 6.64 -2.61 2.23
N VAL A 105 6.16 -1.75 1.33
CA VAL A 105 5.51 -0.47 1.62
C VAL A 105 4.01 -0.60 1.41
N PHE A 106 3.59 -0.97 0.19
CA PHE A 106 2.20 -0.93 -0.29
C PHE A 106 1.63 -2.33 -0.50
N MET A 107 0.65 -2.72 0.32
CA MET A 107 -0.14 -3.94 0.14
C MET A 107 -1.47 -3.64 -0.53
N ASN A 108 -1.58 -3.99 -1.81
CA ASN A 108 -2.83 -3.94 -2.57
C ASN A 108 -3.63 -5.24 -2.34
N LEU A 109 -4.83 -5.13 -1.77
CA LEU A 109 -5.59 -6.31 -1.32
C LEU A 109 -6.31 -7.06 -2.44
N ASN A 110 -6.63 -6.42 -3.57
CA ASN A 110 -7.37 -7.07 -4.63
C ASN A 110 -6.60 -8.26 -5.22
N GLY A 111 -7.10 -9.48 -5.02
CA GLY A 111 -6.44 -10.72 -5.45
C GLY A 111 -5.40 -11.28 -4.46
N ALA A 112 -5.04 -10.53 -3.41
CA ALA A 112 -3.92 -10.88 -2.53
C ALA A 112 -4.32 -11.12 -1.06
N ILE A 113 -5.62 -11.15 -0.75
CA ILE A 113 -6.13 -11.37 0.63
C ILE A 113 -5.62 -12.68 1.24
N ASN A 114 -5.54 -13.74 0.43
CA ASN A 114 -5.11 -15.07 0.89
C ASN A 114 -3.61 -15.13 1.23
N GLU A 115 -2.85 -14.09 0.90
CA GLU A 115 -1.44 -13.98 1.26
C GLU A 115 -1.25 -13.48 2.70
N LEU A 116 -2.30 -12.89 3.30
CA LEU A 116 -2.19 -12.16 4.54
C LEU A 116 -2.42 -13.02 5.79
N GLN A 117 -1.56 -12.77 6.78
CA GLN A 117 -1.68 -13.28 8.14
C GLN A 117 -1.74 -12.12 9.12
N LEU A 118 -2.37 -12.37 10.27
CA LEU A 118 -2.49 -11.43 11.39
C LEU A 118 -1.78 -11.95 12.65
N PRO A 119 -0.46 -12.13 12.62
CA PRO A 119 0.30 -12.46 13.82
C PRO A 119 0.23 -11.35 14.88
N ALA A 120 0.41 -11.76 16.13
CA ALA A 120 0.63 -10.85 17.24
C ALA A 120 2.12 -10.77 17.57
N ASN A 121 2.61 -9.58 17.89
CA ASN A 121 3.93 -9.35 18.46
C ASN A 121 3.78 -8.60 19.79
N GLY A 122 3.90 -9.34 20.90
CA GLY A 122 3.45 -8.84 22.20
C GLY A 122 1.96 -8.55 22.13
N ASP A 123 1.60 -7.29 22.37
CA ASP A 123 0.20 -6.86 22.44
C ASP A 123 -0.35 -6.35 21.10
N ASP A 124 0.53 -6.07 20.13
CA ASP A 124 0.15 -5.48 18.84
C ASP A 124 -0.08 -6.56 17.76
N VAL A 125 -1.16 -6.40 16.99
CA VAL A 125 -1.45 -7.22 15.80
C VAL A 125 -0.98 -6.48 14.55
N TYR A 126 -0.27 -7.17 13.67
CA TYR A 126 0.23 -6.60 12.41
C TYR A 126 -0.13 -7.46 11.21
N VAL A 127 -0.06 -6.87 10.02
CA VAL A 127 -0.23 -7.62 8.76
C VAL A 127 1.11 -8.17 8.32
N HIS A 128 1.16 -9.48 8.09
CA HIS A 128 2.28 -10.15 7.44
C HIS A 128 1.82 -10.68 6.08
N ASN A 129 2.50 -10.29 5.02
CA ASN A 129 2.34 -10.93 3.71
C ASN A 129 3.23 -12.19 3.70
N SER A 130 2.59 -13.36 3.82
CA SER A 130 3.26 -14.65 3.84
C SER A 130 3.77 -15.11 2.48
N TRP A 131 3.30 -14.51 1.38
CA TRP A 131 3.75 -14.83 0.03
C TRP A 131 5.12 -14.23 -0.29
N THR A 132 5.27 -12.94 0.01
CA THR A 132 6.50 -12.18 -0.23
C THR A 132 7.39 -12.11 1.00
N ASP A 133 6.96 -12.68 2.13
CA ASP A 133 7.56 -12.56 3.46
C ASP A 133 7.89 -11.10 3.81
N SER A 134 6.85 -10.26 3.84
CA SER A 134 6.98 -8.82 4.11
C SER A 134 5.99 -8.32 5.15
N ILE A 135 6.28 -7.16 5.74
CA ILE A 135 5.41 -6.47 6.70
C ILE A 135 5.06 -5.10 6.08
N PRO A 136 3.92 -4.99 5.37
CA PRO A 136 3.53 -3.77 4.70
C PRO A 136 3.17 -2.64 5.68
N THR A 137 3.55 -1.42 5.30
CA THR A 137 3.27 -0.21 6.10
C THR A 137 2.00 0.53 5.68
N VAL A 138 1.53 0.28 4.45
CA VAL A 138 0.33 0.88 3.85
C VAL A 138 -0.51 -0.24 3.27
N ILE A 139 -1.78 -0.32 3.65
CA ILE A 139 -2.70 -1.36 3.17
C ILE A 139 -3.84 -0.71 2.42
N GLN A 140 -4.10 -1.18 1.21
CA GLN A 140 -5.07 -0.59 0.30
C GLN A 140 -6.13 -1.60 -0.14
N GLY A 141 -7.38 -1.30 0.20
CA GLY A 141 -8.55 -2.05 -0.26
C GLY A 141 -8.96 -1.67 -1.68
N ASN A 142 -8.06 -1.83 -2.67
CA ASN A 142 -8.34 -1.55 -4.08
C ASN A 142 -9.40 -2.50 -4.66
N GLY A 143 -10.06 -2.10 -5.74
CA GLY A 143 -11.09 -2.89 -6.40
C GLY A 143 -12.24 -3.29 -5.44
N SER A 144 -12.54 -4.58 -5.37
CA SER A 144 -13.62 -5.15 -4.53
C SER A 144 -13.19 -5.48 -3.10
N ALA A 145 -11.94 -5.20 -2.71
CA ALA A 145 -11.35 -5.63 -1.43
C ALA A 145 -11.67 -4.72 -0.22
N GLN A 146 -12.55 -3.73 -0.37
CA GLN A 146 -12.89 -2.77 0.70
C GLN A 146 -13.44 -3.46 1.96
N LYS A 147 -14.29 -4.49 1.81
CA LYS A 147 -14.81 -5.24 2.97
C LYS A 147 -13.72 -5.99 3.72
N SER A 148 -12.72 -6.51 2.99
CA SER A 148 -11.56 -7.17 3.58
C SER A 148 -10.70 -6.18 4.35
N LEU A 149 -10.52 -4.96 3.82
CA LEU A 149 -9.85 -3.88 4.55
C LEU A 149 -10.60 -3.55 5.85
N ASN A 150 -11.94 -3.44 5.81
CA ASN A 150 -12.76 -3.20 7.01
C ASN A 150 -12.63 -4.32 8.05
N TYR A 151 -12.40 -5.56 7.62
CA TYR A 151 -12.11 -6.66 8.54
C TYR A 151 -10.74 -6.46 9.20
N LEU A 152 -9.69 -6.23 8.40
CA LEU A 152 -8.32 -6.03 8.89
C LEU A 152 -8.23 -4.82 9.83
N SER A 153 -8.95 -3.74 9.53
CA SER A 153 -8.93 -2.48 10.30
C SER A 153 -9.38 -2.62 11.75
N ASN A 154 -10.13 -3.67 12.07
CA ASN A 154 -10.54 -3.95 13.46
C ASN A 154 -9.37 -4.38 14.34
N TYR A 155 -8.27 -4.84 13.74
CA TYR A 155 -7.16 -5.46 14.48
C TYR A 155 -5.86 -4.66 14.39
N ILE A 156 -5.56 -4.13 13.21
CA ILE A 156 -4.27 -3.53 12.90
C ILE A 156 -4.23 -2.05 13.29
N ALA A 157 -3.06 -1.41 13.14
CA ALA A 157 -2.86 0.03 13.41
C ALA A 157 -3.27 0.44 14.84
N ARG A 158 -3.08 -0.48 15.80
CA ARG A 158 -3.41 -0.31 17.23
C ARG A 158 -4.90 -0.11 17.51
N THR A 159 -5.79 -0.64 16.65
CA THR A 159 -7.23 -0.69 16.94
C THR A 159 -7.55 -1.75 18.01
N TRP A 160 -6.82 -2.86 18.04
CA TRP A 160 -7.03 -3.96 18.98
C TRP A 160 -5.69 -4.48 19.53
N SER A 161 -5.72 -4.98 20.76
CA SER A 161 -4.61 -5.66 21.41
C SER A 161 -5.02 -6.98 22.04
N THR A 162 -4.07 -7.91 22.16
CA THR A 162 -4.32 -9.23 22.76
C THR A 162 -4.73 -9.18 24.23
N ASN A 163 -4.25 -8.16 24.96
CA ASN A 163 -4.50 -8.02 26.39
C ASN A 163 -5.72 -7.15 26.72
N GLU A 164 -5.92 -6.06 25.98
CA GLU A 164 -6.98 -5.09 26.31
C GLU A 164 -8.20 -5.14 25.39
N GLY A 165 -8.14 -5.92 24.32
CA GLY A 165 -9.16 -5.94 23.29
C GLY A 165 -9.15 -4.64 22.48
N CYS A 166 -10.34 -4.11 22.19
CA CYS A 166 -10.50 -2.90 21.37
C CYS A 166 -9.96 -1.66 22.11
N LEU A 167 -8.86 -1.09 21.61
CA LEU A 167 -8.23 0.10 22.16
C LEU A 167 -9.04 1.36 21.81
N GLN A 168 -9.56 1.42 20.59
CA GLN A 168 -10.33 2.57 20.13
C GLN A 168 -11.70 2.70 20.80
N CYS A 169 -12.27 1.60 21.29
CA CYS A 169 -13.54 1.59 22.01
C CYS A 169 -13.47 2.32 23.37
N LYS A 170 -12.26 2.57 23.86
CA LYS A 170 -12.00 3.33 25.09
C LYS A 170 -11.74 4.82 24.82
N GLU A 171 -11.61 5.22 23.55
CA GLU A 171 -11.40 6.63 23.20
C GLU A 171 -12.70 7.42 23.36
N SER A 172 -12.57 8.68 23.78
CA SER A 172 -13.70 9.63 23.86
C SER A 172 -14.89 9.13 24.68
N LEU A 173 -14.66 8.25 25.66
CA LEU A 173 -15.69 7.85 26.60
C LEU A 173 -16.18 9.07 27.37
N PHE A 174 -17.46 9.38 27.19
CA PHE A 174 -18.14 10.41 27.93
C PHE A 174 -18.78 9.79 29.17
N ASP A 175 -18.43 10.28 30.35
CA ASP A 175 -19.05 9.85 31.59
C ASP A 175 -20.44 10.48 31.71
N VAL A 176 -21.48 9.69 31.42
CA VAL A 176 -22.88 10.14 31.46
C VAL A 176 -23.32 10.61 32.85
N THR A 177 -22.58 10.29 33.92
CA THR A 177 -22.87 10.84 35.26
C THR A 177 -22.48 12.31 35.41
N GLN A 178 -21.74 12.87 34.45
CA GLN A 178 -21.35 14.28 34.40
C GLN A 178 -22.29 15.14 33.54
N ILE A 179 -23.41 14.59 33.06
CA ILE A 179 -24.46 15.37 32.39
C ILE A 179 -25.40 15.85 33.49
N ASP A 180 -25.50 17.18 33.66
CA ASP A 180 -26.53 17.77 34.51
C ASP A 180 -27.91 17.48 33.90
N ASP A 181 -28.85 17.00 34.72
CA ASP A 181 -30.26 16.83 34.32
C ASP A 181 -30.85 18.21 33.93
N VAL A 182 -31.28 18.32 32.66
CA VAL A 182 -31.97 19.51 32.11
C VAL A 182 -33.43 19.54 32.50
#